data_AF-A0A0M9F1H9-F1
#
_entry.id   AF-A0A0M9F1H9-F1
#
_cell.length_a   1.000
_cell.length_b   1.000
_cell.length_c   1.000
_cell.angle_alpha   90.00
_cell.angle_beta   90.00
_cell.angle_gamma   90.00
#
_symmetry.space_group_name_H-M   'P 1'
#
loop_
_entity.id
_entity.type
_entity.pdbx_description
1 polymer ?
#
loop_
_entity_poly.entity_id
_entity_poly.type
_entity_poly.pdbx_seq_one_letter_code
_entity_poly.pdbx_strand_id
1 'polypeptide(L)'
;MRFSIAAASTALLALAEARITGIKVPKEIAAGESFEAIVVRENYIQSVFDSSIVFGYSPDPYPGTIGQVLDSVALGKAESNKIEELKVKLTIPDSVGKGEGVVSAALLSVYGASGSPTLSEYNVTVTIGDKTSSEYAESS
;
A
#
# COMPACT_ATOMS: atom_id res chain seq x y z
N MET A 1 -15.47 55.65 -19.43
CA MET A 1 -15.03 54.24 -19.39
C MET A 1 -15.28 53.73 -17.98
N ARG A 2 -16.25 52.84 -17.78
CA ARG A 2 -16.53 52.24 -16.46
C ARG A 2 -15.87 50.87 -16.47
N PHE A 3 -14.82 50.73 -15.66
CA PHE A 3 -14.03 49.52 -15.56
C PHE A 3 -14.90 48.39 -15.00
N SER A 4 -15.17 47.38 -15.82
CA SER A 4 -15.73 46.11 -15.35
C SER A 4 -14.68 45.40 -14.52
N ILE A 5 -14.93 45.28 -13.21
CA ILE A 5 -14.16 44.38 -12.34
C ILE A 5 -14.63 42.97 -12.67
N ALA A 6 -13.94 42.31 -13.60
CA ALA A 6 -14.12 40.89 -13.84
C ALA A 6 -13.52 40.13 -12.65
N ALA A 7 -14.39 39.49 -11.87
CA ALA A 7 -14.00 38.58 -10.79
C ALA A 7 -13.18 37.42 -11.38
N ALA A 8 -11.89 37.35 -11.06
CA ALA A 8 -11.07 36.18 -11.34
C ALA A 8 -11.35 35.13 -10.27
N SER A 9 -12.39 34.31 -10.48
CA SER A 9 -12.57 33.06 -9.76
C SER A 9 -11.56 32.04 -10.29
N THR A 10 -10.33 32.08 -9.79
CA THR A 10 -9.40 30.96 -9.95
C THR A 10 -9.98 29.78 -9.19
N ALA A 11 -10.59 28.84 -9.90
CA ALA A 11 -10.94 27.55 -9.32
C ALA A 11 -9.64 26.93 -8.81
N LEU A 12 -9.45 26.87 -7.49
CA LEU A 12 -8.46 25.99 -6.91
C LEU A 12 -8.91 24.58 -7.26
N LEU A 13 -8.26 23.98 -8.27
CA LEU A 13 -8.26 22.54 -8.41
C LEU A 13 -7.63 22.02 -7.12
N ALA A 14 -8.45 21.54 -6.18
CA ALA A 14 -7.95 20.77 -5.06
C ALA A 14 -7.24 19.57 -5.67
N LEU A 15 -5.91 19.59 -5.67
CA LEU A 15 -5.14 18.38 -5.93
C LEU A 15 -5.57 17.40 -4.85
N ALA A 16 -6.17 16.28 -5.24
CA ALA A 16 -6.53 15.24 -4.30
C ALA A 16 -5.21 14.71 -3.72
N GLU A 17 -4.92 15.10 -2.48
CA GLU A 17 -3.81 14.55 -1.72
C GLU A 17 -4.30 13.23 -1.11
N ALA A 18 -3.50 12.18 -1.23
CA ALA A 18 -3.86 10.85 -0.77
C ALA A 18 -2.68 10.20 -0.08
N ARG A 19 -2.97 9.36 0.91
CA ARG A 19 -1.96 8.59 1.63
C ARG A 19 -2.26 7.11 1.53
N ILE A 20 -1.21 6.30 1.65
CA ILE A 20 -1.36 4.86 1.83
C ILE A 20 -1.79 4.58 3.27
N THR A 21 -2.79 3.71 3.43
CA THR A 21 -3.33 3.34 4.75
C THR A 21 -3.36 1.84 5.02
N GLY A 22 -3.06 1.02 4.02
CA GLY A 22 -3.08 -0.41 4.21
C GLY A 22 -2.73 -1.20 2.96
N ILE A 23 -2.86 -2.51 3.09
CA ILE A 23 -2.76 -3.46 2.01
C ILE A 23 -3.95 -4.41 2.03
N LYS A 24 -4.33 -4.92 0.87
CA LYS A 24 -5.24 -6.05 0.70
C LYS A 24 -4.55 -7.16 -0.06
N VAL A 25 -4.80 -8.39 0.35
CA VAL A 25 -4.32 -9.59 -0.34
C VAL A 25 -5.41 -10.66 -0.37
N PRO A 26 -5.37 -11.63 -1.30
CA PRO A 26 -6.28 -12.76 -1.28
C PRO A 26 -6.26 -13.49 0.06
N LYS A 27 -7.44 -13.89 0.55
CA LYS A 27 -7.57 -14.67 1.81
C LYS A 27 -6.87 -16.02 1.75
N GLU A 28 -6.88 -16.64 0.57
CA GLU A 28 -6.18 -17.89 0.27
C GLU A 28 -5.20 -17.62 -0.88
N ILE A 29 -3.96 -18.10 -0.77
CA ILE A 29 -2.91 -17.90 -1.77
C ILE A 29 -2.31 -19.26 -2.12
N ALA A 30 -2.19 -19.56 -3.42
CA ALA A 30 -1.41 -20.70 -3.89
C ALA A 30 0.08 -20.33 -3.93
N ALA A 31 0.90 -21.06 -3.16
CA ALA A 31 2.36 -20.90 -3.22
C ALA A 31 2.90 -21.28 -4.61
N GLY A 32 3.95 -20.58 -5.06
CA GLY A 32 4.54 -20.74 -6.39
C GLY A 32 3.82 -19.96 -7.50
N GLU A 33 2.59 -19.51 -7.27
CA GLU A 33 1.85 -18.68 -8.22
C GLU A 33 1.92 -17.20 -7.84
N SER A 34 1.75 -16.32 -8.84
CA SER A 34 1.63 -14.89 -8.57
C SER A 34 0.21 -14.50 -8.20
N PHE A 35 0.09 -13.60 -7.23
CA PHE A 35 -1.16 -12.97 -6.82
C PHE A 35 -1.03 -11.44 -6.84
N GLU A 36 -2.17 -10.73 -6.87
CA GLU A 36 -2.20 -9.28 -6.75
C GLU A 36 -2.37 -8.88 -5.28
N ALA A 37 -1.44 -8.09 -4.77
CA ALA A 37 -1.66 -7.28 -3.57
C ALA A 37 -2.14 -5.89 -4.00
N ILE A 38 -3.07 -5.31 -3.23
CA ILE A 38 -3.62 -3.99 -3.47
C ILE A 38 -3.15 -3.07 -2.35
N VAL A 39 -2.49 -1.97 -2.69
CA VAL A 39 -2.14 -0.91 -1.75
C VAL A 39 -3.34 0.02 -1.63
N VAL A 40 -3.88 0.11 -0.41
CA VAL A 40 -5.07 0.91 -0.10
C VAL A 40 -4.64 2.36 0.09
N ARG A 41 -5.36 3.25 -0.58
CA ARG A 41 -5.11 4.69 -0.55
C ARG A 41 -6.39 5.43 -0.19
N GLU A 42 -6.27 6.49 0.58
CA GLU A 42 -7.40 7.34 0.97
C GLU A 42 -7.06 8.83 0.82
N ASN A 43 -8.09 9.65 0.65
CA ASN A 43 -7.93 11.11 0.64
C ASN A 43 -7.35 11.59 1.98
N TYR A 44 -6.41 12.51 1.90
CA TYR A 44 -5.75 13.10 3.06
C TYR A 44 -5.58 14.60 2.84
N ILE A 45 -5.63 15.39 3.92
CA ILE A 45 -5.61 16.87 3.84
C ILE A 45 -4.19 17.45 3.65
N GLN A 46 -3.16 16.60 3.62
CA GLN A 46 -1.77 17.00 3.45
C GLN A 46 -1.08 16.10 2.42
N SER A 47 -0.17 16.69 1.64
CA SER A 47 0.70 15.95 0.74
C SER A 47 1.57 14.96 1.52
N VAL A 48 1.65 13.73 1.03
CA VAL A 48 2.54 12.67 1.53
C VAL A 48 3.57 12.32 0.47
N PHE A 49 4.84 12.16 0.87
CA PHE A 49 5.84 11.57 0.00
C PHE A 49 6.05 10.11 0.42
N ASP A 50 5.44 9.19 -0.33
CA ASP A 50 5.64 7.76 -0.14
C ASP A 50 6.92 7.36 -0.88
N SER A 51 7.95 6.95 -0.14
CA SER A 51 9.26 6.64 -0.72
C SER A 51 9.26 5.24 -1.33
N SER A 52 8.92 4.24 -0.52
CA SER A 52 8.98 2.84 -0.90
C SER A 52 8.11 1.98 0.00
N ILE A 53 7.62 0.87 -0.54
CA ILE A 53 6.94 -0.18 0.21
C ILE A 53 7.62 -1.53 -0.05
N VAL A 54 7.88 -2.29 1.01
CA VAL A 54 8.50 -3.62 0.93
C VAL A 54 7.52 -4.64 1.46
N PHE A 55 7.24 -5.66 0.66
CA PHE A 55 6.33 -6.75 1.02
C PHE A 55 7.13 -7.95 1.53
N GLY A 56 6.56 -8.64 2.51
CA GLY A 56 7.12 -9.86 3.04
C GLY A 56 6.05 -10.86 3.47
N TYR A 57 6.49 -12.06 3.81
CA TYR A 57 5.65 -13.15 4.30
C TYR A 57 6.32 -13.90 5.45
N SER A 58 5.54 -14.26 6.47
CA SER A 58 5.98 -15.18 7.52
C SER A 58 4.87 -16.16 7.92
N PRO A 59 5.16 -17.48 8.03
CA PRO A 59 4.22 -18.43 8.65
C PRO A 59 4.13 -18.24 10.18
N ASP A 60 5.18 -17.68 10.80
CA ASP A 60 5.24 -17.37 12.22
C ASP A 60 5.80 -15.94 12.40
N PRO A 61 4.95 -14.90 12.37
CA PRO A 61 5.40 -13.51 12.35
C PRO A 61 5.95 -13.08 13.71
N TYR A 62 7.15 -12.50 13.73
CA TYR A 62 7.66 -11.79 14.89
C TYR A 62 7.24 -10.31 14.84
N PRO A 63 6.80 -9.71 15.96
CA PRO A 63 6.36 -8.31 15.97
C PRO A 63 7.40 -7.33 15.41
N GLY A 64 6.98 -6.41 14.54
CA GLY A 64 7.85 -5.40 13.94
C GLY A 64 8.72 -5.92 12.79
N THR A 65 8.36 -7.07 12.20
CA THR A 65 9.11 -7.69 11.10
C THR A 65 8.18 -8.11 9.98
N ILE A 66 8.71 -8.07 8.75
CA ILE A 66 7.95 -8.47 7.55
C ILE A 66 8.22 -9.92 7.12
N GLY A 67 9.06 -10.66 7.84
CA GLY A 67 9.45 -12.02 7.46
C GLY A 67 10.34 -12.07 6.20
N GLN A 68 10.12 -13.09 5.37
CA GLN A 68 10.82 -13.25 4.10
C GLN A 68 10.36 -12.19 3.10
N VAL A 69 11.30 -11.42 2.56
CA VAL A 69 11.01 -10.40 1.55
C VAL A 69 10.49 -11.06 0.26
N LEU A 70 9.33 -10.59 -0.20
CA LEU A 70 8.70 -11.02 -1.46
C LEU A 70 9.07 -10.08 -2.60
N ASP A 71 8.91 -8.77 -2.39
CA ASP A 71 9.22 -7.73 -3.38
C ASP A 71 9.36 -6.35 -2.71
N SER A 72 9.89 -5.38 -3.46
CA SER A 72 9.98 -3.99 -3.06
C SER A 72 9.58 -3.06 -4.21
N VAL A 73 8.71 -2.10 -3.93
CA VAL A 73 8.25 -1.12 -4.91
C VAL A 73 8.80 0.25 -4.54
N ALA A 74 9.53 0.85 -5.48
CA ALA A 74 9.88 2.27 -5.42
C ALA A 74 8.66 3.10 -5.82
N LEU A 75 8.13 3.88 -4.87
CA LEU A 75 6.94 4.69 -5.08
C LEU A 75 7.35 6.09 -5.57
N GLY A 76 8.10 6.80 -4.72
CA GLY A 76 8.58 8.15 -4.97
C GLY A 76 7.47 9.13 -5.37
N LYS A 77 7.86 10.22 -6.03
CA LYS A 77 6.91 11.25 -6.50
C LYS A 77 5.88 10.70 -7.51
N ALA A 78 6.24 9.64 -8.23
CA ALA A 78 5.40 9.08 -9.28
C ALA A 78 4.14 8.42 -8.70
N GLU A 79 4.22 7.82 -7.51
CA GLU A 79 3.10 7.09 -6.87
C GLU A 79 2.54 7.76 -5.62
N SER A 80 3.14 8.87 -5.18
CA SER A 80 2.65 9.67 -4.05
C SER A 80 1.37 10.45 -4.40
N ASN A 81 0.46 10.62 -3.43
CA ASN A 81 -0.75 11.44 -3.56
C ASN A 81 -1.69 11.02 -4.71
N LYS A 82 -1.80 9.71 -4.96
CA LYS A 82 -2.78 9.14 -5.89
C LYS A 82 -3.91 8.48 -5.13
N ILE A 83 -5.15 8.68 -5.57
CA ILE A 83 -6.32 8.06 -4.93
C ILE A 83 -6.61 6.67 -5.51
N GLU A 84 -6.12 6.39 -6.71
CA GLU A 84 -6.30 5.11 -7.37
C GLU A 84 -5.55 4.01 -6.63
N GLU A 85 -6.16 2.84 -6.53
CA GLU A 85 -5.51 1.65 -5.98
C GLU A 85 -4.24 1.31 -6.77
N LEU A 86 -3.15 0.99 -6.06
CA LEU A 86 -1.94 0.45 -6.68
C LEU A 86 -1.93 -1.06 -6.52
N LYS A 87 -1.85 -1.77 -7.65
CA LYS A 87 -1.72 -3.22 -7.67
C LYS A 87 -0.25 -3.62 -7.80
N VAL A 88 0.17 -4.54 -6.95
CA VAL A 88 1.53 -5.08 -6.91
C VAL A 88 1.43 -6.58 -7.09
N LYS A 89 2.20 -7.13 -8.04
CA LYS A 89 2.22 -8.56 -8.29
C LYS A 89 3.27 -9.21 -7.40
N LEU A 90 2.85 -10.11 -6.52
CA LEU A 90 3.71 -10.81 -5.57
C LEU A 90 3.67 -12.31 -5.83
N THR A 91 4.70 -13.04 -5.35
CA THR A 91 4.73 -14.50 -5.37
C THR A 91 5.31 -14.98 -4.05
N ILE A 92 4.57 -15.86 -3.36
CA ILE A 92 5.10 -16.62 -2.22
C ILE A 92 5.81 -17.85 -2.81
N PRO A 93 7.06 -18.15 -2.43
CA PRO A 93 7.78 -19.32 -2.94
C PRO A 93 7.04 -20.64 -2.71
N ASP A 94 7.12 -21.56 -3.67
CA ASP A 94 6.51 -22.90 -3.60
C ASP A 94 7.07 -23.77 -2.45
N SER A 95 8.24 -23.42 -1.92
CA SER A 95 8.84 -24.04 -0.73
C SER A 95 8.06 -23.78 0.57
N VAL A 96 7.13 -22.81 0.57
CA VAL A 96 6.31 -22.49 1.74
C VAL A 96 5.22 -23.56 1.90
N GLY A 97 5.17 -24.16 3.09
CA GLY A 97 4.14 -25.14 3.44
C GLY A 97 2.75 -24.52 3.55
N LYS A 98 1.73 -25.34 3.33
CA LYS A 98 0.32 -24.95 3.55
C LYS A 98 0.06 -24.64 5.02
N GLY A 99 -0.89 -23.73 5.27
CA GLY A 99 -1.27 -23.32 6.61
C GLY A 99 -1.55 -21.83 6.71
N GLU A 100 -1.74 -21.34 7.92
CA GLU A 100 -1.86 -19.91 8.16
C GLU A 100 -0.50 -19.21 8.08
N GLY A 101 -0.52 -17.96 7.64
CA GLY A 101 0.65 -17.08 7.64
C GLY A 101 0.21 -15.63 7.53
N VAL A 102 1.18 -14.74 7.54
CA VAL A 102 0.95 -13.29 7.46
C VAL A 102 1.71 -12.72 6.28
N VAL A 103 0.99 -11.99 5.42
CA VAL A 103 1.60 -11.09 4.46
C VAL A 103 1.72 -9.73 5.10
N SER A 104 2.93 -9.19 5.10
CA SER A 104 3.28 -7.92 5.72
C SER A 104 3.76 -6.92 4.67
N ALA A 105 3.59 -5.63 4.96
CA ALA A 105 4.23 -4.57 4.21
C ALA A 105 4.80 -3.49 5.12
N ALA A 106 6.04 -3.08 4.85
CA ALA A 106 6.68 -1.93 5.49
C ALA A 106 6.73 -0.76 4.53
N LEU A 107 6.04 0.33 4.87
CA LEU A 107 5.96 1.57 4.10
C LEU A 107 6.83 2.65 4.74
N LEU A 108 7.75 3.22 3.96
CA LEU A 108 8.48 4.44 4.34
C LEU A 108 7.86 5.65 3.65
N SER A 109 7.40 6.60 4.45
CA SER A 109 6.83 7.87 3.98
C SER A 109 7.43 9.07 4.69
N VAL A 110 7.33 10.25 4.08
CA VAL A 110 7.73 11.53 4.64
C VAL A 110 6.58 12.52 4.50
N TYR A 111 6.07 13.03 5.62
CA TYR A 111 4.93 13.96 5.61
C TYR A 111 4.84 14.81 6.89
N GLY A 112 3.89 15.74 6.92
CA GLY A 112 3.69 16.70 8.00
C GLY A 112 4.51 17.98 7.83
N ALA A 113 4.23 18.98 8.66
CA ALA A 113 4.75 20.35 8.52
C ALA A 113 6.28 20.46 8.44
N SER A 114 7.00 19.51 9.04
CA SER A 114 8.47 19.48 9.08
C SER A 114 9.09 18.35 8.26
N GLY A 115 8.30 17.60 7.47
CA GLY A 115 8.81 16.46 6.69
C GLY A 115 9.30 15.29 7.56
N SER A 116 8.45 14.81 8.46
CA SER A 116 8.80 13.72 9.37
C SER A 116 8.85 12.38 8.64
N PRO A 117 9.95 11.62 8.72
CA PRO A 117 9.99 10.24 8.24
C PRO A 117 9.12 9.36 9.14
N THR A 118 8.30 8.52 8.52
CA THR A 118 7.39 7.59 9.17
C THR A 118 7.56 6.21 8.55
N LEU A 119 7.72 5.19 9.40
CA LEU A 119 7.66 3.79 9.02
C LEU A 119 6.33 3.22 9.50
N SER A 120 5.52 2.73 8.57
CA SER A 120 4.24 2.08 8.86
C SER A 120 4.31 0.62 8.46
N GLU A 121 3.75 -0.26 9.30
CA GLU A 121 3.68 -1.70 9.04
C GLU A 121 2.21 -2.10 8.89
N TYR A 122 1.92 -2.90 7.86
CA TYR A 122 0.60 -3.43 7.58
C TYR A 122 0.67 -4.95 7.53
N ASN A 123 -0.26 -5.63 8.20
CA ASN A 123 -0.25 -7.09 8.31
C ASN A 123 -1.62 -7.65 7.94
N VAL A 124 -1.63 -8.72 7.15
CA VAL A 124 -2.84 -9.45 6.76
C VAL A 124 -2.62 -10.93 6.97
N THR A 125 -3.46 -11.54 7.81
CA THR A 125 -3.49 -13.00 7.97
C THR A 125 -4.12 -13.65 6.74
N VAL A 126 -3.46 -14.67 6.20
CA VAL A 126 -3.88 -15.43 5.02
C VAL A 126 -3.72 -16.92 5.25
N THR A 127 -4.33 -17.72 4.37
CA THR A 127 -4.10 -19.16 4.29
C THR A 127 -3.31 -19.50 3.03
N ILE A 128 -2.19 -20.20 3.17
CA ILE A 128 -1.50 -20.85 2.05
C ILE A 128 -2.21 -22.16 1.75
N GLY A 129 -2.82 -22.21 0.57
CA GLY A 129 -3.74 -23.26 0.16
C GLY A 129 -3.43 -23.82 -1.22
N ASP A 130 -4.45 -24.41 -1.85
CA ASP A 130 -4.35 -25.05 -3.17
C ASP A 130 -4.66 -24.08 -4.32
N LYS A 131 -5.22 -22.91 -4.01
CA LYS A 131 -5.63 -21.90 -5.00
C LYS A 131 -5.46 -20.50 -4.44
N THR A 132 -5.42 -19.53 -5.34
CA THR A 132 -5.55 -18.11 -4.98
C THR A 132 -7.02 -17.69 -5.03
N SER A 133 -7.53 -17.15 -3.93
CA SER A 133 -8.93 -16.72 -3.80
C SER A 133 -9.21 -15.40 -4.54
N SER A 134 -10.47 -15.19 -4.93
CA SER A 134 -10.95 -13.88 -5.40
C SER A 134 -11.40 -12.97 -4.26
N GLU A 135 -11.54 -13.51 -3.04
CA GLU A 135 -11.87 -12.71 -1.85
C GLU A 135 -10.59 -12.17 -1.21
N TYR A 136 -10.62 -10.89 -0.83
CA TYR A 136 -9.50 -10.21 -0.21
C TYR A 136 -9.72 -10.01 1.30
N ALA A 137 -8.63 -10.07 2.06
CA ALA A 137 -8.52 -9.54 3.41
C ALA A 137 -7.74 -8.23 3.36
N GLU A 138 -8.00 -7.34 4.33
CA GLU A 138 -7.40 -6.01 4.44
C GLU A 138 -6.63 -5.90 5.76
N SER A 139 -5.54 -5.15 5.76
CA SER A 139 -4.78 -4.88 6.98
C SER A 139 -5.59 -4.07 7.97
N SER A 140 -5.45 -4.40 9.26
CA SER A 140 -6.08 -3.68 10.38
C SER A 140 -5.27 -2.46 10.81
#